data_AF-A0AAE7AZV1-F1
#
_entry.id   AF-A0AAE7AZV1-F1
#
_cell.length_a   1.000
_cell.length_b   1.000
_cell.length_c   1.000
_cell.angle_alpha   90.00
_cell.angle_beta   90.00
_cell.angle_gamma   90.00
#
_symmetry.space_group_name_H-M   'P 1'
#
loop_
_entity.id
_entity.type
_entity.pdbx_description
1 polymer ?
#
loop_
_entity_poly.entity_id
_entity_poly.type
_entity_poly.pdbx_seq_one_letter_code
_entity_poly.pdbx_strand_id
1 'polypeptide(L)' 'MNNTTWLAALTPREKLDDVKGRVLMVHAGGDNHSDHPAKLGGGGARIVCGVIK' A
#
# COMPACT_ATOMS: atom_id res chain seq x y z
N MET A 1 -4.17 20.36 8.60
CA MET A 1 -3.27 19.31 8.07
C MET A 1 -3.47 19.29 6.56
N ASN A 2 -2.41 19.43 5.77
CA ASN A 2 -2.52 19.24 4.32
C ASN A 2 -2.45 17.73 4.02
N ASN A 3 -3.34 17.22 3.17
CA ASN A 3 -3.50 15.79 2.90
C ASN A 3 -2.39 15.25 1.95
N THR A 4 -1.14 15.65 2.18
CA THR A 4 0.02 15.29 1.35
C THR A 4 1.02 14.51 2.19
N THR A 5 1.53 13.41 1.65
CA THR A 5 2.56 12.59 2.31
C THR A 5 3.90 12.74 1.57
N TRP A 6 4.98 12.95 2.33
CA TRP A 6 6.36 13.07 1.79
C TRP A 6 7.30 12.01 2.37
N LEU A 7 6.81 11.19 3.29
CA LEU A 7 7.59 10.16 3.95
C LEU A 7 7.80 8.99 2.99
N ALA A 8 9.06 8.63 2.77
CA ALA A 8 9.43 7.42 2.04
C ALA A 8 9.33 6.19 2.98
N ALA A 9 8.88 5.06 2.43
CA ALA A 9 8.86 3.76 3.10
C ALA A 9 9.78 2.78 2.37
N LEU A 10 10.41 1.86 3.11
CA LEU A 10 11.30 0.84 2.57
C LEU A 10 10.64 -0.53 2.63
N THR A 11 10.74 -1.30 1.55
CA THR A 11 10.32 -2.70 1.52
C THR A 11 11.56 -3.58 1.31
N PRO A 12 12.11 -4.22 2.36
CA PRO A 12 13.39 -4.92 2.26
C PRO A 12 13.34 -6.26 1.51
N ARG A 13 12.14 -6.75 1.18
CA ARG A 13 11.93 -8.09 0.60
C ARG A 13 11.74 -8.08 -0.92
N GLU A 14 11.28 -6.97 -1.49
CA GLU A 14 10.90 -6.87 -2.90
C GLU A 14 12.02 -6.25 -3.74
N LYS A 15 12.21 -6.70 -4.98
CA LYS A 15 13.07 -6.06 -5.97
C LYS A 15 12.23 -5.26 -6.97
N LEU A 16 12.84 -4.29 -7.65
CA LEU A 16 12.13 -3.47 -8.64
C LEU A 16 11.58 -4.29 -9.82
N ASP A 17 12.31 -5.33 -10.25
CA ASP A 17 11.85 -6.21 -11.32
C ASP A 17 10.63 -7.05 -10.91
N ASP A 18 10.47 -7.35 -9.61
CA ASP A 18 9.34 -8.15 -9.10
C ASP A 18 8.02 -7.39 -9.21
N VAL A 19 8.06 -6.05 -9.19
CA VAL A 19 6.87 -5.18 -9.19
C VAL A 19 6.53 -4.59 -10.56
N LYS A 20 7.38 -4.80 -11.58
CA LYS A 20 7.13 -4.33 -12.93
C LYS A 20 5.85 -4.94 -13.52
N GLY A 21 4.98 -4.11 -14.08
CA GLY A 21 3.68 -4.52 -14.60
C GLY A 21 2.63 -4.82 -13.53
N ARG A 22 2.93 -4.62 -12.23
CA ARG A 22 1.96 -4.75 -11.13
C ARG A 22 1.31 -3.40 -10.79
N VAL A 23 0.36 -3.44 -9.85
CA VAL A 23 -0.34 -2.26 -9.36
C VAL A 23 0.07 -1.90 -7.93
N LEU A 24 0.26 -0.61 -7.67
CA LEU A 24 0.30 -0.05 -6.32
C LEU A 24 -1.10 0.41 -5.91
N MET A 25 -1.55 0.02 -4.72
CA MET A 25 -2.87 0.35 -4.18
C MET A 25 -2.72 1.13 -2.87
N VAL A 26 -3.50 2.19 -2.72
CA VAL A 26 -3.71 2.89 -1.43
C VAL A 26 -5.14 2.63 -0.99
N HIS A 27 -5.29 2.20 0.26
CA HIS A 27 -6.59 1.90 0.86
C HIS A 27 -7.10 3.09 1.69
N ALA A 28 -8.40 3.12 1.97
CA ALA A 28 -9.03 4.18 2.76
C ALA A 28 -8.62 4.14 4.25
N GLY A 29 -8.37 2.94 4.77
CA GLY A 29 -7.89 2.69 6.12
C GLY A 29 -6.37 2.53 6.20
N GLY A 30 -5.88 2.28 7.42
CA GLY A 30 -4.48 1.93 7.68
C GLY A 30 -4.20 0.44 7.45
N ASP A 31 -3.02 0.00 7.88
CA ASP A 31 -2.60 -1.41 7.83
C ASP A 31 -1.85 -1.76 9.13
N ASN A 32 -2.40 -2.68 9.93
CA ASN A 32 -1.76 -3.19 11.14
C ASN A 32 -0.87 -4.44 10.89
N HIS A 33 -0.68 -4.82 9.63
CA HIS A 33 0.08 -6.00 9.17
C HIS A 33 -0.44 -7.34 9.73
N SER A 34 -1.72 -7.40 10.08
CA SER A 34 -2.37 -8.59 10.64
C SER A 34 -3.76 -8.78 10.01
N ASP A 35 -4.19 -10.03 9.88
CA ASP A 35 -5.57 -10.35 9.49
C ASP A 35 -6.58 -10.27 10.65
N HIS A 36 -6.10 -9.98 11.87
CA HIS A 36 -6.93 -9.78 13.06
C HIS A 36 -6.67 -8.40 13.67
N PRO A 37 -7.71 -7.67 14.11
CA PRO A 37 -9.13 -8.05 14.15
C PRO A 37 -9.87 -7.95 12.81
N ALA A 38 -9.28 -7.30 11.81
CA ALA A 38 -9.87 -7.13 10.49
C ALA A 38 -8.92 -7.69 9.42
N LYS A 39 -9.49 -8.33 8.39
CA LYS A 39 -8.73 -8.93 7.28
C LYS A 39 -7.86 -7.88 6.58
N LEU A 40 -6.71 -8.32 6.08
CA LEU A 40 -5.78 -7.54 5.26
C LEU A 40 -5.41 -6.20 5.91
N GLY A 41 -5.11 -6.22 7.21
CA GLY A 41 -4.63 -5.04 7.92
C GLY A 41 -5.71 -4.03 8.32
N GLY A 42 -6.96 -4.21 7.90
CA GLY A 42 -8.03 -3.23 8.07
C GLY A 42 -8.03 -2.11 7.02
N GLY A 43 -7.37 -2.28 5.87
CA GLY A 43 -7.29 -1.25 4.82
C GLY A 43 -8.63 -0.88 4.19
N GLY A 44 -9.54 -1.84 4.02
CA GLY A 44 -10.88 -1.56 3.48
C GLY A 44 -10.89 -1.21 1.99
N ALA A 45 -11.63 -0.16 1.60
CA ALA A 45 -11.82 0.23 0.20
C ALA A 45 -10.52 0.74 -0.45
N ARG A 46 -10.37 0.55 -1.77
CA ARG A 46 -9.24 1.07 -2.56
C ARG A 46 -9.56 2.48 -3.04
N ILE A 47 -8.69 3.44 -2.74
CA ILE A 47 -8.93 4.87 -3.06
C ILE A 47 -7.96 5.44 -4.10
N VAL A 48 -6.77 4.82 -4.26
CA VAL A 48 -5.80 5.16 -5.33
C VAL A 48 -5.23 3.87 -5.90
N CYS A 49 -5.05 3.84 -7.22
CA CYS A 49 -4.46 2.73 -7.96
C CYS A 49 -3.53 3.27 -9.06
N GLY A 50 -2.37 2.65 -9.25
CA GLY A 50 -1.46 2.97 -10.35
C GLY A 50 -0.66 1.76 -10.82
N VAL A 51 -0.45 1.63 -12.14
CA VAL A 51 0.39 0.57 -12.73
C VAL A 51 1.85 1.01 -12.73
N ILE A 52 2.72 0.13 -12.25
CA ILE A 52 4.18 0.30 -12.31
C ILE A 52 4.65 -0.21 -13.68
N LYS A 53 5.33 0.62 -14.47
CA LYS A 53 5.81 0.29 -15.82
C LYS A 53 7.28 -0.10 -15.84
#